data_AF-A0A7J3I7S7-F1
#
_entry.id   AF-A0A7J3I7S7-F1
#
_cell.length_a   1.000
_cell.length_b   1.000
_cell.length_c   1.000
_cell.angle_alpha   90.00
_cell.angle_beta   90.00
_cell.angle_gamma   90.00
#
_symmetry.space_group_name_H-M   'P 1'
#
loop_
_entity.id
_entity.type
_entity.pdbx_description
1 polymer ?
#
loop_
_entity_poly.entity_id
_entity_poly.type
_entity_poly.pdbx_seq_one_letter_code
_entity_poly.pdbx_strand_id
1 'polypeptide(L)'
;MCAANVLDVAQSRSRVDLLVAQLLKDTNIIKEVSMDGIEFRIAVQKFVYLLQVVGGLDLGFKFEWLSMGPYSKGLQIYYQRVARSLAGDPNTLLVELSTFERNALEAVKRLLFSVREQVAKLDIKVLEIVASLIMLCRDVYPKPLNPVEELVLRKKLSREDVLKVWNVIDKLGICI
;
A
#
# COMPACT_ATOMS: atom_id res chain seq x y z
N MET A 1 -12.48 -18.76 24.60
CA MET A 1 -12.90 -18.27 23.27
C MET A 1 -11.68 -17.72 22.52
N CYS A 2 -10.95 -18.56 21.78
CA CYS A 2 -9.77 -18.14 21.00
C CYS A 2 -9.61 -19.03 19.75
N ALA A 3 -10.59 -19.02 18.84
CA ALA A 3 -10.52 -19.78 17.58
C ALA A 3 -10.77 -18.93 16.32
N ALA A 4 -11.17 -17.65 16.47
CA ALA A 4 -11.51 -16.79 15.33
C ALA A 4 -10.29 -16.28 14.55
N ASN A 5 -9.11 -16.13 15.18
CA ASN A 5 -7.97 -15.44 14.53
C ASN A 5 -7.14 -16.30 13.56
N VAL A 6 -7.12 -17.63 13.69
CA VAL A 6 -6.17 -18.45 12.89
C VAL A 6 -6.75 -18.79 11.50
N LEU A 7 -8.07 -19.02 11.42
CA LEU A 7 -8.76 -19.30 10.17
C LEU A 7 -8.84 -18.05 9.27
N ASP A 8 -9.07 -16.88 9.87
CA ASP A 8 -9.20 -15.61 9.15
C ASP A 8 -7.87 -15.17 8.50
N VAL A 9 -6.74 -15.35 9.20
CA VAL A 9 -5.39 -15.03 8.66
C VAL A 9 -4.98 -15.98 7.52
N ALA A 10 -5.35 -17.26 7.58
CA ALA A 10 -5.05 -18.22 6.51
C ALA A 10 -5.87 -17.92 5.24
N GLN A 11 -7.12 -17.49 5.41
CA GLN A 11 -8.00 -17.09 4.31
C GLN A 11 -7.63 -15.70 3.76
N SER A 12 -7.21 -14.76 4.61
CA SER A 12 -6.72 -13.43 4.18
C SER A 12 -5.46 -13.56 3.33
N ARG A 13 -4.53 -14.45 3.71
CA ARG A 13 -3.31 -14.76 2.94
C ARG A 13 -3.60 -15.34 1.55
N SER A 14 -4.76 -15.93 1.30
CA SER A 14 -5.15 -16.38 -0.04
C SER A 14 -5.89 -15.31 -0.86
N ARG A 15 -6.24 -14.17 -0.25
CA ARG A 15 -7.02 -13.06 -0.85
C ARG A 15 -6.18 -11.79 -1.09
N VAL A 16 -4.94 -11.76 -0.62
CA VAL A 16 -3.99 -10.66 -0.81
C VAL A 16 -3.89 -10.24 -2.29
N ASP A 17 -3.75 -11.22 -3.18
CA ASP A 17 -3.62 -10.99 -4.62
C ASP A 17 -4.83 -10.30 -5.22
N LEU A 18 -6.04 -10.67 -4.79
CA LEU A 18 -7.29 -10.07 -5.25
C LEU A 18 -7.46 -8.64 -4.73
N LEU A 19 -7.22 -8.40 -3.44
CA LEU A 19 -7.32 -7.07 -2.83
C LEU A 19 -6.35 -6.09 -3.47
N VAL A 20 -5.10 -6.52 -3.69
CA VAL A 20 -4.08 -5.71 -4.32
C VAL A 20 -4.40 -5.48 -5.80
N ALA A 21 -4.84 -6.51 -6.53
CA ALA A 21 -5.26 -6.36 -7.93
C ALA A 21 -6.43 -5.35 -8.05
N GLN A 22 -7.40 -5.40 -7.14
CA GLN A 22 -8.50 -4.45 -7.09
C GLN A 22 -8.00 -3.01 -6.90
N LEU A 23 -7.09 -2.77 -5.95
CA LEU A 23 -6.50 -1.43 -5.76
C LEU A 23 -5.69 -0.96 -6.96
N LEU A 24 -4.90 -1.86 -7.57
CA LEU A 24 -4.12 -1.54 -8.77
C LEU A 24 -5.02 -1.12 -9.93
N LYS A 25 -6.16 -1.80 -10.11
CA LYS A 25 -7.18 -1.48 -11.11
C LYS A 25 -7.86 -0.14 -10.80
N ASP A 26 -8.35 0.04 -9.58
CA ASP A 26 -9.13 1.23 -9.18
C ASP A 26 -8.28 2.51 -9.17
N THR A 27 -6.99 2.38 -8.84
CA THR A 27 -6.07 3.52 -8.82
C THR A 27 -5.46 3.79 -10.20
N ASN A 28 -5.48 2.83 -11.13
CA ASN A 28 -4.89 2.98 -12.47
C ASN A 28 -3.39 3.38 -12.44
N ILE A 29 -2.67 3.08 -11.36
CA ILE A 29 -1.24 3.47 -11.18
C ILE A 29 -0.32 2.67 -12.11
N ILE A 30 -0.71 1.46 -12.51
CA ILE A 30 0.12 0.54 -13.30
C ILE A 30 -0.23 0.48 -14.80
N LYS A 31 -1.00 1.43 -15.32
CA LYS A 31 -1.48 1.40 -16.73
C LYS A 31 -0.36 1.22 -17.77
N GLU A 32 0.82 1.78 -17.48
CA GLU A 32 2.00 1.77 -18.36
C GLU A 32 3.16 0.95 -17.78
N VAL A 33 2.90 0.20 -16.70
CA VAL A 33 3.92 -0.55 -15.97
C VAL A 33 3.88 -2.02 -16.37
N SER A 34 5.03 -2.57 -16.73
CA SER A 34 5.14 -4.00 -17.02
C SER A 34 4.95 -4.84 -15.76
N MET A 35 4.09 -5.86 -15.82
CA MET A 35 3.74 -6.71 -14.67
C MET A 35 4.89 -7.63 -14.19
N ASP A 36 5.94 -7.80 -14.99
CA ASP A 36 7.16 -8.52 -14.59
C ASP A 36 8.23 -7.60 -13.97
N GLY A 37 8.05 -6.29 -14.12
CA GLY A 37 9.01 -5.23 -13.80
C GLY A 37 9.13 -4.93 -12.31
N ILE A 38 10.17 -4.17 -11.97
CA ILE A 38 10.43 -3.77 -10.59
C ILE A 38 9.35 -2.82 -10.06
N GLU A 39 8.84 -1.91 -10.88
CA GLU A 39 7.78 -0.96 -10.51
C GLU A 39 6.48 -1.65 -10.10
N PHE A 40 6.09 -2.72 -10.80
CA PHE A 40 4.94 -3.53 -10.41
C PHE A 40 5.13 -4.14 -9.02
N ARG A 41 6.32 -4.70 -8.75
CA ARG A 41 6.64 -5.30 -7.45
C ARG A 41 6.64 -4.24 -6.33
N ILE A 42 7.13 -3.03 -6.62
CA ILE A 42 7.05 -1.89 -5.70
C ILE A 42 5.58 -1.56 -5.40
N ALA A 43 4.73 -1.46 -6.42
CA ALA A 43 3.31 -1.19 -6.24
C ALA A 43 2.66 -2.22 -5.31
N VAL A 44 2.89 -3.52 -5.57
CA VAL A 44 2.38 -4.62 -4.74
C VAL A 44 2.85 -4.47 -3.29
N GLN A 45 4.14 -4.22 -3.07
CA GLN A 45 4.70 -4.01 -1.73
C GLN A 45 3.98 -2.88 -0.98
N LYS A 46 3.75 -1.74 -1.65
CA LYS A 46 3.14 -0.57 -1.02
C LYS A 46 1.67 -0.79 -0.75
N PHE A 47 0.93 -1.39 -1.68
CA PHE A 47 -0.48 -1.68 -1.47
C PHE A 47 -0.73 -2.66 -0.33
N VAL A 48 0.05 -3.74 -0.24
CA VAL A 48 -0.09 -4.67 0.90
C VAL A 48 0.23 -3.97 2.21
N TYR A 49 1.29 -3.18 2.25
CA TYR A 49 1.63 -2.40 3.44
C TYR A 49 0.47 -1.48 3.86
N LEU A 50 -0.08 -0.69 2.92
CA LEU A 50 -1.19 0.23 3.17
C LEU A 50 -2.46 -0.50 3.60
N LEU A 51 -2.77 -1.66 3.02
CA LEU A 51 -3.88 -2.50 3.45
C LEU A 51 -3.74 -2.95 4.91
N GLN A 52 -2.53 -3.25 5.37
CA GLN A 52 -2.31 -3.62 6.77
C GLN A 52 -2.43 -2.41 7.70
N VAL A 53 -1.76 -1.30 7.38
CA VAL A 53 -1.62 -0.19 8.35
C VAL A 53 -2.72 0.85 8.27
N VAL A 54 -3.28 1.11 7.08
CA VAL A 54 -4.39 2.05 6.86
C VAL A 54 -5.72 1.29 6.79
N GLY A 55 -5.73 0.16 6.08
CA GLY A 55 -6.92 -0.69 5.98
C GLY A 55 -7.20 -1.54 7.22
N GLY A 56 -6.21 -1.73 8.10
CA GLY A 56 -6.35 -2.52 9.33
C GLY A 56 -6.40 -4.03 9.12
N LEU A 57 -6.06 -4.54 7.93
CA LEU A 57 -6.08 -5.97 7.65
C LEU A 57 -4.85 -6.68 8.22
N ASP A 58 -5.04 -7.75 8.99
CA ASP A 58 -3.93 -8.65 9.31
C ASP A 58 -3.70 -9.64 8.14
N LEU A 59 -2.79 -9.26 7.24
CA LEU A 59 -2.37 -10.10 6.12
C LEU A 59 -1.15 -10.97 6.49
N GLY A 60 -0.64 -10.84 7.73
CA GLY A 60 0.46 -11.61 8.27
C GLY A 60 1.82 -11.35 7.61
N PHE A 61 2.02 -10.19 6.95
CA PHE A 61 3.31 -9.77 6.40
C PHE A 61 4.05 -8.85 7.36
N LYS A 62 5.33 -9.13 7.56
CA LYS A 62 6.26 -8.23 8.26
C LYS A 62 6.92 -7.30 7.25
N PHE A 63 6.99 -6.02 7.58
CA PHE A 63 7.60 -5.00 6.76
C PHE A 63 8.84 -4.42 7.43
N GLU A 64 9.89 -4.25 6.64
CA GLU A 64 11.14 -3.60 7.01
C GLU A 64 11.33 -2.33 6.18
N TRP A 65 12.02 -1.35 6.77
CA TRP A 65 12.36 -0.12 6.07
C TRP A 65 13.60 -0.33 5.21
N LEU A 66 13.43 -0.36 3.88
CA LEU A 66 14.54 -0.45 2.92
C LEU A 66 14.63 0.80 2.04
N SER A 67 15.53 0.79 1.04
CA SER A 67 15.79 1.92 0.15
C SER A 67 14.53 2.48 -0.53
N MET A 68 13.60 1.61 -0.91
CA MET A 68 12.32 1.98 -1.54
C MET A 68 11.18 2.13 -0.52
N GLY A 69 11.46 2.17 0.78
CA GLY A 69 10.48 2.23 1.86
C GLY A 69 10.02 0.84 2.32
N PRO A 70 8.74 0.64 2.69
CA PRO A 70 8.25 -0.63 3.23
C PRO A 70 8.49 -1.82 2.30
N TYR A 71 9.17 -2.84 2.80
CA TYR A 71 9.44 -4.06 2.06
C TYR A 71 9.18 -5.31 2.90
N SER A 72 8.51 -6.29 2.29
CA SER A 72 8.30 -7.62 2.85
C SER A 72 8.87 -8.67 1.92
N LYS A 73 9.83 -9.47 2.42
CA LYS A 73 10.36 -10.63 1.68
C LYS A 73 9.27 -11.68 1.41
N GLY A 74 8.27 -11.78 2.28
CA GLY A 74 7.17 -12.74 2.16
C GLY A 74 6.28 -12.50 0.92
N LEU A 75 6.30 -11.30 0.33
CA LEU A 75 5.49 -10.98 -0.84
C LEU A 75 6.06 -11.49 -2.17
N GLN A 76 7.28 -12.02 -2.19
CA GLN A 76 7.92 -12.48 -3.43
C GLN A 76 7.07 -13.52 -4.19
N ILE A 77 6.38 -14.40 -3.47
CA ILE A 77 5.52 -15.44 -4.07
C ILE A 77 4.17 -14.89 -4.57
N TYR A 78 3.81 -13.65 -4.19
CA TYR A 78 2.51 -13.04 -4.51
C TYR A 78 2.53 -12.22 -5.79
N TYR A 79 3.68 -11.73 -6.25
CA TYR A 79 3.74 -10.87 -7.44
C TYR A 79 3.10 -11.53 -8.67
N GLN A 80 3.46 -12.79 -8.93
CA GLN A 80 2.89 -13.54 -10.06
C GLN A 80 1.40 -13.83 -9.88
N ARG A 81 0.93 -13.97 -8.64
CA ARG A 81 -0.50 -14.18 -8.35
C ARG A 81 -1.30 -12.92 -8.65
N VAL A 82 -0.85 -11.77 -8.16
CA VAL A 82 -1.45 -10.46 -8.45
C VAL A 82 -1.48 -10.20 -9.97
N ALA A 83 -0.38 -10.47 -10.67
CA ALA A 83 -0.30 -10.28 -12.12
C ALA A 83 -1.32 -11.15 -12.86
N ARG A 84 -1.49 -12.42 -12.47
CA ARG A 84 -2.54 -13.30 -13.02
C ARG A 84 -3.94 -12.79 -12.71
N SER A 85 -4.18 -12.31 -11.49
CA SER A 85 -5.49 -11.74 -11.11
C SER A 85 -5.85 -10.51 -11.95
N LEU A 86 -4.85 -9.71 -12.35
CA LEU A 86 -5.05 -8.56 -13.23
C LEU A 86 -5.25 -8.94 -14.70
N ALA A 87 -4.59 -10.00 -15.16
CA ALA A 87 -4.69 -10.49 -16.54
C ALA A 87 -5.93 -11.37 -16.81
N GLY A 88 -6.55 -11.90 -15.75
CA GLY A 88 -7.76 -12.73 -15.83
C GLY A 88 -9.02 -11.95 -16.22
N ASP A 89 -10.15 -12.65 -16.33
CA ASP A 89 -11.44 -12.05 -16.66
C ASP A 89 -11.77 -10.93 -15.65
N PRO A 90 -12.08 -9.69 -16.10
CA PRO A 90 -12.46 -8.57 -15.23
C PRO A 90 -13.57 -8.88 -14.23
N ASN A 91 -14.45 -9.85 -14.52
CA ASN A 91 -15.52 -10.30 -13.63
C ASN A 91 -15.00 -11.19 -12.48
N THR A 92 -13.80 -11.76 -12.59
CA THR A 92 -13.19 -12.61 -11.55
C THR A 92 -12.75 -11.80 -10.31
N LEU A 93 -12.56 -10.49 -10.47
CA LEU A 93 -12.28 -9.58 -9.34
C LEU A 93 -13.55 -9.21 -8.56
N LEU A 94 -14.75 -9.56 -9.05
CA LEU A 94 -16.03 -9.39 -8.36
C LEU A 94 -16.23 -10.46 -7.28
N VAL A 95 -15.19 -10.73 -6.49
CA VAL A 95 -15.30 -11.61 -5.32
C VAL A 95 -16.20 -10.93 -4.29
N GLU A 96 -17.04 -11.72 -3.62
CA GLU A 96 -17.74 -11.27 -2.42
C GLU A 96 -16.70 -10.92 -1.35
N LEU A 97 -16.30 -9.66 -1.33
CA LEU A 97 -15.50 -9.07 -0.27
C LEU A 97 -16.34 -9.05 1.01
N SER A 98 -15.72 -9.38 2.12
CA SER A 98 -16.34 -9.10 3.42
C SER A 98 -16.52 -7.59 3.59
N THR A 99 -17.43 -7.19 4.48
CA THR A 99 -17.60 -5.78 4.83
C THR A 99 -16.31 -5.17 5.36
N PHE A 100 -15.51 -5.95 6.10
CA PHE A 100 -14.22 -5.51 6.61
C PHE A 100 -13.20 -5.24 5.49
N GLU A 101 -13.06 -6.16 4.52
CA GLU A 101 -12.20 -5.97 3.36
C GLU A 101 -12.62 -4.78 2.49
N ARG A 102 -13.92 -4.59 2.29
CA ARG A 102 -14.43 -3.41 1.56
C ARG A 102 -14.03 -2.12 2.27
N ASN A 103 -14.24 -2.05 3.58
CA ASN A 103 -13.86 -0.88 4.38
C ASN A 103 -12.35 -0.61 4.31
N ALA A 104 -11.53 -1.67 4.33
CA ALA A 104 -10.08 -1.56 4.21
C ALA A 104 -9.66 -1.00 2.83
N LEU A 105 -10.25 -1.51 1.74
CA LEU A 105 -10.02 -0.99 0.39
C LEU A 105 -10.42 0.48 0.28
N GLU A 106 -11.61 0.83 0.76
CA GLU A 106 -12.11 2.22 0.71
C GLU A 106 -11.26 3.17 1.55
N ALA A 107 -10.73 2.73 2.70
CA ALA A 107 -9.78 3.53 3.49
C ALA A 107 -8.50 3.85 2.72
N VAL A 108 -7.92 2.85 2.05
CA VAL A 108 -6.71 3.04 1.21
C VAL A 108 -7.01 3.90 -0.01
N LYS A 109 -8.15 3.68 -0.69
CA LYS A 109 -8.58 4.51 -1.83
C LYS A 109 -8.78 5.96 -1.43
N ARG A 110 -9.48 6.21 -0.32
CA ARG A 110 -9.70 7.55 0.21
C ARG A 110 -8.38 8.28 0.41
N LEU A 111 -7.39 7.63 1.06
CA LEU A 111 -6.05 8.18 1.21
C LEU A 111 -5.44 8.54 -0.16
N LEU A 112 -5.38 7.59 -1.09
CA LEU A 112 -4.68 7.77 -2.36
C LEU A 112 -5.37 8.78 -3.29
N PHE A 113 -6.70 8.87 -3.26
CA PHE A 113 -7.44 9.86 -4.02
C PHE A 113 -7.33 11.25 -3.41
N SER A 114 -7.35 11.39 -2.07
CA SER A 114 -7.03 12.67 -1.44
C SER A 114 -5.60 13.11 -1.71
N VAL A 115 -4.64 12.19 -1.80
CA VAL A 115 -3.27 12.51 -2.25
C VAL A 115 -3.27 12.98 -3.70
N ARG A 116 -3.96 12.27 -4.60
CA ARG A 116 -4.09 12.64 -6.02
C ARG A 116 -4.69 14.04 -6.21
N GLU A 117 -5.58 14.50 -5.34
CA GLU A 117 -6.11 15.86 -5.40
C GLU A 117 -5.06 16.94 -5.08
N GLN A 118 -4.00 16.59 -4.35
CA GLN A 118 -2.94 17.53 -3.96
C GLN A 118 -1.70 17.46 -4.85
N VAL A 119 -1.50 16.36 -5.58
CA VAL A 119 -0.32 16.14 -6.44
C VAL A 119 -0.75 15.94 -7.89
N ALA A 120 0.06 16.42 -8.84
CA ALA A 120 -0.34 16.44 -10.26
C ALA A 120 -0.64 15.05 -10.86
N LYS A 121 0.04 13.99 -10.39
CA LYS A 121 -0.13 12.62 -10.88
C LYS A 121 0.05 11.63 -9.74
N LEU A 122 -0.84 10.66 -9.62
CA LEU A 122 -0.65 9.50 -8.74
C LEU A 122 0.06 8.39 -9.53
N ASP A 123 1.37 8.26 -9.33
CA ASP A 123 2.23 7.24 -9.93
C ASP A 123 2.94 6.39 -8.86
N ILE A 124 3.82 5.48 -9.31
CA ILE A 124 4.59 4.60 -8.42
C ILE A 124 5.45 5.39 -7.43
N LYS A 125 6.03 6.50 -7.86
CA LYS A 125 6.87 7.36 -7.01
C LYS A 125 6.04 8.01 -5.91
N VAL A 126 4.86 8.52 -6.22
CA VAL A 126 3.93 9.06 -5.20
C VAL A 126 3.46 7.97 -4.26
N LEU A 127 3.10 6.78 -4.77
CA LEU A 127 2.73 5.64 -3.94
C LEU A 127 3.85 5.23 -2.97
N GLU A 128 5.10 5.25 -3.44
CA GLU A 128 6.27 5.06 -2.59
C GLU A 128 6.37 6.13 -1.51
N ILE A 129 6.15 7.42 -1.83
CA ILE A 129 6.18 8.52 -0.84
C ILE A 129 5.14 8.27 0.25
N VAL A 130 3.89 7.97 -0.15
CA VAL A 130 2.77 7.72 0.77
C VAL A 130 3.13 6.61 1.77
N ALA A 131 3.49 5.44 1.25
CA ALA A 131 3.82 4.29 2.09
C ALA A 131 5.08 4.53 2.94
N SER A 132 6.04 5.29 2.42
CA SER A 132 7.27 5.62 3.13
C SER A 132 7.02 6.56 4.31
N LEU A 133 6.25 7.63 4.14
CA LEU A 133 5.92 8.56 5.23
C LEU A 133 5.16 7.87 6.35
N ILE A 134 4.18 7.02 6.00
CA ILE A 134 3.39 6.27 6.98
C ILE A 134 4.29 5.34 7.80
N MET A 135 5.23 4.64 7.15
CA MET A 135 6.14 3.75 7.88
C MET A 135 7.12 4.51 8.76
N LEU A 136 7.65 5.65 8.30
CA LEU A 136 8.52 6.50 9.12
C LEU A 136 7.81 7.01 10.37
N CYS A 137 6.55 7.44 10.27
CA CYS A 137 5.84 7.98 11.42
C CYS A 137 5.30 6.90 12.38
N ARG A 138 4.97 5.70 11.87
CA ARG A 138 4.34 4.63 12.66
C ARG A 138 5.30 3.55 13.12
N ASP A 139 6.07 2.97 12.20
CA ASP A 139 6.67 1.64 12.38
C ASP A 139 8.21 1.67 12.51
N VAL A 140 8.87 2.72 12.03
CA VAL A 140 10.33 2.86 12.15
C VAL A 140 10.72 3.28 13.56
N TYR A 141 11.72 2.59 14.13
CA TYR A 141 12.30 2.92 15.43
C TYR A 141 13.82 3.14 15.33
N PRO A 142 14.37 4.21 15.96
CA PRO A 142 13.64 5.28 16.63
C PRO A 142 12.82 6.12 15.64
N LYS A 143 11.67 6.64 16.09
CA LYS A 143 10.82 7.49 15.26
C LYS A 143 11.59 8.78 14.89
N PRO A 144 11.71 9.14 13.60
CA PRO A 144 12.36 10.38 13.20
C PRO A 144 11.55 11.58 13.70
N LEU A 145 12.25 12.62 14.15
CA LEU A 145 11.62 13.88 14.59
C LEU A 145 10.84 14.55 13.45
N ASN A 146 11.33 14.43 12.22
CA ASN A 146 10.69 14.98 11.03
C ASN A 146 10.71 13.94 9.89
N PRO A 147 9.62 13.16 9.74
CA PRO A 147 9.50 12.16 8.67
C PRO A 147 9.64 12.74 7.26
N VAL A 148 9.23 14.00 7.05
CA VAL A 148 9.32 14.68 5.75
C VAL A 148 10.78 14.91 5.38
N GLU A 149 11.57 15.55 6.26
CA GLU A 149 12.99 15.80 5.99
C GLU A 149 13.77 14.49 5.85
N GLU A 150 13.48 13.51 6.72
CA GLU A 150 14.11 12.20 6.65
C GLU A 150 13.91 11.55 5.27
N LEU A 151 12.68 11.61 4.74
CA LEU A 151 12.37 11.03 3.43
C LEU A 151 12.99 11.82 2.28
N VAL A 152 12.95 13.16 2.34
CA VAL A 152 13.56 14.04 1.32
C VAL A 152 15.05 13.78 1.21
N LEU A 153 15.77 13.71 2.35
CA LEU A 153 17.21 13.48 2.38
C LEU A 153 17.58 12.10 1.83
N ARG A 154 16.86 11.04 2.24
CA ARG A 154 17.19 9.67 1.83
C ARG A 154 16.89 9.38 0.37
N LYS A 155 15.78 9.90 -0.15
CA LYS A 155 15.31 9.58 -1.50
C LYS A 155 15.57 10.68 -2.54
N LYS A 156 16.17 11.81 -2.14
CA LYS A 156 16.44 12.97 -3.02
C LYS A 156 15.18 13.43 -3.76
N LEU A 157 14.08 13.52 -3.04
CA LEU A 157 12.76 13.88 -3.56
C LEU A 157 12.53 15.40 -3.47
N SER A 158 11.55 15.90 -4.25
CA SER A 158 11.06 17.26 -4.06
C SER A 158 10.41 17.38 -2.68
N ARG A 159 10.91 18.32 -1.87
CA ARG A 159 10.32 18.62 -0.56
C ARG A 159 8.86 19.03 -0.68
N GLU A 160 8.51 19.76 -1.74
CA GLU A 160 7.14 20.20 -2.00
C GLU A 160 6.19 19.02 -2.17
N ASP A 161 6.56 18.03 -2.99
CA ASP A 161 5.72 16.84 -3.22
C ASP A 161 5.55 16.01 -1.94
N VAL A 162 6.65 15.82 -1.19
CA VAL A 162 6.61 15.08 0.07
C VAL A 162 5.72 15.80 1.09
N LEU A 163 5.79 17.12 1.17
CA LEU A 163 4.98 17.93 2.09
C LEU A 163 3.49 17.90 1.71
N LYS A 164 3.15 17.98 0.41
CA LYS A 164 1.77 17.83 -0.07
C LYS A 164 1.18 16.49 0.36
N VAL A 165 1.93 15.40 0.20
CA VAL A 165 1.52 14.07 0.64
C VAL A 165 1.39 14.00 2.16
N TRP A 166 2.36 14.54 2.90
CA TRP A 166 2.35 14.55 4.36
C TRP A 166 1.13 15.26 4.94
N ASN A 167 0.76 16.41 4.39
CA ASN A 167 -0.41 17.16 4.85
C ASN A 167 -1.72 16.37 4.72
N VAL A 168 -1.83 15.51 3.69
CA VAL A 168 -2.99 14.61 3.55
C VAL A 168 -2.96 13.51 4.61
N ILE A 169 -1.80 12.88 4.82
CA ILE A 169 -1.62 11.80 5.82
C ILE A 169 -1.93 12.32 7.23
N ASP A 170 -1.44 13.51 7.57
CA ASP A 170 -1.65 14.18 8.85
C ASP A 170 -3.12 14.56 9.05
N LYS A 171 -3.76 15.19 8.06
CA LYS A 171 -5.20 15.54 8.08
C LYS A 171 -6.11 14.32 8.26
N LEU A 172 -5.71 13.16 7.75
CA LEU A 172 -6.44 11.91 7.91
C LEU A 172 -6.17 11.21 9.24
N GLY A 173 -5.26 11.72 10.08
CA GLY A 173 -4.97 11.15 11.39
C GLY A 173 -4.28 9.78 11.32
N ILE A 174 -3.49 9.53 10.27
CA ILE A 174 -2.81 8.24 10.09
C ILE A 174 -1.53 8.14 10.94
N CYS A 175 -0.87 9.26 11.24
CA CYS A 175 0.41 9.30 11.94
C CYS A 175 0.31 9.65 13.45
N ILE A 176 -0.86 9.44 14.06
CA ILE A 176 -1.11 9.72 15.50
C ILE A 176 -0.58 8.60 16.39
#